data_AF-A0AAQ4E4H6-F1
#
_entry.id   AF-A0AAQ4E4H6-F1
#
_cell.length_a   1.000
_cell.length_b   1.000
_cell.length_c   1.000
_cell.angle_alpha   90.00
_cell.angle_beta   90.00
_cell.angle_gamma   90.00
#
_symmetry.space_group_name_H-M   'P 1'
#
loop_
_entity.id
_entity.type
_entity.pdbx_description
1 polymer ?
#
loop_
_entity_poly.entity_id
_entity_poly.type
_entity_poly.pdbx_seq_one_letter_code
_entity_poly.pdbx_strand_id
1 'polypeptide(L)' 'MIEGAVYNEKVDHWALGILIYEFLVGKPPFESRTTQQTYRRICGAKVKFPRHVSADARDIIGK' A
#
# COMPACT_ATOMS: atom_id res chain seq x y z
N MET A 1 7.84 -9.01 8.66
CA MET A 1 9.05 -8.17 8.80
C MET A 1 9.67 -8.01 7.42
N ILE A 2 9.45 -6.88 6.74
CA ILE A 2 9.86 -6.69 5.34
C ILE A 2 11.34 -6.21 5.25
N GLU A 3 11.87 -5.59 6.31
CA GLU A 3 13.24 -5.06 6.38
C GLU A 3 14.02 -5.45 7.65
N GLY A 4 13.60 -6.48 8.39
CA GLY A 4 14.26 -6.81 9.66
C GLY A 4 13.92 -5.85 10.83
N ALA A 5 13.11 -4.81 10.58
CA ALA A 5 12.74 -3.80 11.57
C ALA A 5 11.71 -4.33 12.60
N VAL A 6 11.78 -3.79 13.82
CA VAL A 6 10.85 -4.12 14.91
C VAL A 6 9.43 -3.70 14.50
N TYR A 7 8.49 -4.64 14.60
CA TYR A 7 7.07 -4.38 14.38
C TYR A 7 6.58 -3.32 15.38
N ASN A 8 5.84 -2.34 14.89
CA ASN A 8 5.14 -1.34 15.70
C ASN A 8 3.73 -1.11 15.13
N GLU A 9 2.91 -0.36 15.87
CA GLU A 9 1.54 0.00 15.50
C GLU A 9 1.44 0.73 14.15
N LYS A 10 2.53 1.36 13.70
CA LYS A 10 2.58 2.03 12.38
C LYS A 10 2.45 1.04 11.23
N VAL A 11 2.84 -0.22 11.43
CA VAL A 11 2.64 -1.29 10.45
C VAL A 11 1.13 -1.56 10.22
N ASP A 12 0.32 -1.47 11.28
CA ASP A 12 -1.13 -1.64 11.18
C ASP A 12 -1.80 -0.48 10.44
N HIS A 13 -1.36 0.76 10.70
CA HIS A 13 -1.82 1.93 9.95
C HIS A 13 -1.46 1.84 8.47
N TRP A 14 -0.24 1.40 8.15
CA TRP A 14 0.15 1.14 6.77
C TRP A 14 -0.73 0.07 6.12
N ALA A 15 -0.97 -1.05 6.79
CA ALA A 15 -1.82 -2.12 6.29
C ALA A 15 -3.27 -1.66 6.06
N LEU A 16 -3.81 -0.82 6.95
CA LEU A 16 -5.13 -0.21 6.77
C LEU A 16 -5.20 0.64 5.50
N GLY A 17 -4.18 1.46 5.21
CA GLY A 17 -4.11 2.24 3.97
C GLY A 17 -4.12 1.36 2.72
N ILE A 18 -3.42 0.22 2.74
CA ILE A 18 -3.43 -0.77 1.66
C ILE A 18 -4.82 -1.39 1.47
N LEU A 19 -5.51 -1.73 2.55
CA LEU A 19 -6.87 -2.29 2.51
C LEU A 19 -7.88 -1.28 1.96
N ILE A 20 -7.81 -0.01 2.38
CA ILE A 20 -8.66 1.06 1.85
C ILE A 20 -8.44 1.24 0.35
N TYR A 21 -7.17 1.21 -0.11
CA TYR A 21 -6.88 1.23 -1.55
C TYR A 21 -7.55 0.05 -2.26
N GLU A 22 -7.44 -1.16 -1.72
CA GLU A 22 -7.99 -2.36 -2.32
C GLU A 22 -9.52 -2.34 -2.40
N PHE A 23 -10.21 -1.81 -1.38
CA PHE A 23 -11.66 -1.64 -1.44
C PHE A 23 -12.11 -0.63 -2.50
N LEU A 24 -11.34 0.43 -2.73
CA LEU A 24 -11.67 1.45 -3.72
C LEU A 24 -11.32 1.04 -5.16
N VAL A 25 -10.24 0.28 -5.34
CA VAL A 25 -9.67 -0.03 -6.66
C VAL A 25 -9.97 -1.47 -7.10
N GLY A 26 -10.34 -2.35 -6.17
CA GLY A 26 -10.64 -3.77 -6.40
C GLY A 26 -9.41 -4.66 -6.56
N LYS A 27 -8.20 -4.12 -6.34
CA LYS A 27 -6.94 -4.87 -6.38
C LYS A 27 -5.87 -4.22 -5.50
N PRO A 28 -4.89 -4.98 -5.00
CA PRO A 28 -3.84 -4.41 -4.16
C PRO A 28 -2.87 -3.50 -4.95
N PRO A 29 -2.26 -2.50 -4.28
CA PRO A 29 -1.41 -1.50 -4.95
C PRO A 29 -0.06 -2.04 -5.42
N PHE A 30 0.43 -3.15 -4.83
CA PHE A 30 1.78 -3.68 -5.08
C PHE A 30 1.81 -5.07 -5.73
N GLU A 31 0.68 -5.54 -6.27
CA GLU A 31 0.57 -6.87 -6.87
C GLU A 31 1.60 -7.11 -8.00
N SER A 32 2.34 -8.22 -7.92
CA SER A 32 3.33 -8.63 -8.92
C SER A 32 3.37 -10.15 -9.06
N ARG A 33 3.96 -10.65 -10.15
CA ARG A 33 4.04 -12.09 -10.44
C ARG A 33 4.94 -12.87 -9.48
N THR A 34 5.87 -12.20 -8.81
CA THR A 34 6.80 -12.83 -7.86
C THR A 34 6.88 -12.04 -6.57
N THR A 35 7.05 -12.75 -5.45
CA THR A 35 7.19 -12.15 -4.11
C THR A 35 8.31 -11.12 -4.06
N GLN A 36 9.44 -11.38 -4.72
CA GLN A 36 10.58 -10.47 -4.77
C GLN A 36 10.23 -9.14 -5.47
N GLN A 37 9.43 -9.17 -6.54
CA GLN A 37 8.98 -7.95 -7.21
C GLN A 37 7.99 -7.17 -6.35
N THR A 38 7.06 -7.85 -5.69
CA THR A 38 6.14 -7.24 -4.72
C THR A 38 6.92 -6.53 -3.61
N TYR A 39 7.92 -7.20 -3.03
CA TYR A 39 8.82 -6.60 -2.03
C TYR A 39 9.50 -5.33 -2.53
N ARG A 40 10.11 -5.37 -3.72
CA ARG A 40 10.74 -4.17 -4.31
C ARG A 40 9.76 -3.01 -4.50
N ARG A 41 8.51 -3.30 -4.86
CA ARG A 41 7.46 -2.28 -4.99
C ARG A 41 7.03 -1.71 -3.66
N ILE A 42 6.91 -2.56 -2.63
CA ILE A 42 6.60 -2.14 -1.25
C ILE A 42 7.72 -1.22 -0.73
N CYS A 43 8.98 -1.64 -0.80
CA CYS A 43 10.13 -0.81 -0.37
C CYS A 43 10.25 0.49 -1.18
N GLY A 44 9.80 0.50 -2.43
CA GLY A 44 9.75 1.72 -3.25
C GLY A 44 8.60 2.68 -2.91
N ALA A 45 7.58 2.24 -2.16
CA ALA A 45 6.43 3.00 -1.69
C ALA A 45 5.67 3.84 -2.76
N LYS A 46 5.73 3.45 -4.04
CA LYS A 46 5.05 4.17 -5.13
C LYS A 46 3.67 3.61 -5.43
N VAL A 47 2.66 4.13 -4.74
CA VAL A 47 1.24 3.82 -5.03
C VAL A 47 0.76 4.65 -6.24
N LYS A 48 0.10 4.01 -7.20
CA LYS A 48 -0.51 4.68 -8.36
C LYS A 48 -2.03 4.72 -8.20
N PHE A 49 -2.60 5.91 -8.11
CA PHE A 49 -4.04 6.06 -7.95
C PHE A 49 -4.76 6.22 -9.30
N PRO A 50 -5.81 5.42 -9.58
CA PRO A 50 -6.72 5.65 -10.70
C PRO A 50 -7.46 6.99 -10.60
N ARG A 51 -7.96 7.49 -11.74
CA ARG A 51 -8.67 8.78 -11.80
C ARG A 51 -9.94 8.85 -10.94
N HIS A 52 -10.61 7.71 -10.72
CA HIS A 52 -11.85 7.65 -9.93
C HIS A 52 -11.63 7.73 -8.41
N VAL A 53 -10.39 7.56 -7.93
CA VAL A 53 -10.09 7.68 -6.50
C VAL A 53 -10.01 9.17 -6.14
N SER A 54 -10.85 9.60 -5.20
CA SER A 54 -10.95 11.00 -4.75
C SER A 54 -9.65 11.51 -4.10
N ALA A 55 -9.49 12.82 -4.03
CA ALA A 55 -8.34 13.44 -3.36
C ALA A 55 -8.28 13.07 -1.88
N ASP A 56 -9.42 13.08 -1.19
CA ASP A 56 -9.52 12.74 0.24
C ASP A 56 -9.09 11.29 0.51
N ALA A 57 -9.48 10.36 -0.36
CA ALA A 57 -9.07 8.97 -0.23
C ALA A 57 -7.55 8.80 -0.44
N ARG A 58 -6.96 9.55 -1.37
CA ARG A 58 -5.50 9.56 -1.59
C ARG A 58 -4.75 10.13 -0.40
N ASP A 59 -5.28 11.17 0.23
CA ASP A 59 -4.70 11.78 1.43
C ASP A 59 -4.72 10.80 2.61
N ILE A 60 -5.83 10.09 2.83
CA ILE A 60 -5.93 9.08 3.89
C ILE A 60 -4.97 7.90 3.67
N ILE A 61 -4.83 7.43 2.43
CA ILE A 61 -3.95 6.29 2.09
C ILE A 61 -2.46 6.69 2.12
N GLY A 62 -2.14 7.96 1.82
CA GLY A 62 -0.77 8.46 1.71
C GLY A 62 -0.16 9.05 2.98
N LYS A 63 -0.92 9.10 4.08
CA LYS A 63 -0.47 9.55 5.41
C LYS A 63 0.24 8.45 6.18
#